data_AF-A0A366WPD9-F1
#
_entry.id   AF-A0A366WPD9-F1
#
_cell.length_a   1.000
_cell.length_b   1.000
_cell.length_c   1.000
_cell.angle_alpha   90.00
_cell.angle_beta   90.00
_cell.angle_gamma   90.00
#
_symmetry.space_group_name_H-M   'P 1'
#
loop_
_entity.id
_entity.type
_entity.pdbx_description
1 polymer ?
#
loop_
_entity_poly.entity_id
_entity_poly.type
_entity_poly.pdbx_seq_one_letter_code
_entity_poly.pdbx_strand_id
1 'polypeptide(L)' 'MLPTLAQLFGVSVDELLGLKDSAAKRGSMPKLQRQIEQVALLPKAKQKFVSEMLETVVQQTAH' A
#
# COMPACT_ATOMS: atom_id res chain seq x y z
N MET A 1 -27.39 -6.54 2.29
CA MET A 1 -26.87 -6.55 3.69
C MET A 1 -25.37 -6.81 3.73
N LEU A 2 -24.89 -7.96 3.22
CA LEU A 2 -23.47 -8.32 3.28
C LEU A 2 -22.53 -7.34 2.55
N PRO A 3 -22.85 -6.83 1.34
CA PRO A 3 -22.03 -5.81 0.67
C PRO A 3 -21.98 -4.47 1.43
N THR A 4 -23.06 -4.11 2.11
CA THR A 4 -23.15 -2.88 2.93
C THR A 4 -22.23 -2.96 4.15
N LEU A 5 -22.14 -4.14 4.78
CA LEU A 5 -21.23 -4.38 5.89
C LEU A 5 -19.77 -4.34 5.42
N ALA A 6 -19.45 -4.95 4.27
CA ALA A 6 -18.11 -4.90 3.71
C ALA A 6 -17.64 -3.45 3.43
N GLN A 7 -18.52 -2.63 2.87
CA GLN A 7 -18.25 -1.20 2.66
C GLN A 7 -18.06 -0.42 3.96
N LEU A 8 -18.90 -0.67 4.98
CA LEU A 8 -18.79 -0.03 6.29
C LEU A 8 -17.43 -0.33 6.96
N PHE A 9 -16.95 -1.57 6.81
CA PHE A 9 -15.68 -2.00 7.39
C PHE A 9 -14.46 -1.76 6.47
N GLY A 10 -14.66 -1.25 5.25
CA GLY A 10 -13.58 -0.96 4.30
C GLY A 10 -12.80 -2.19 3.83
N VAL A 11 -13.43 -3.37 3.86
CA VAL A 11 -12.84 -4.66 3.45
C VAL A 11 -13.60 -5.26 2.27
N SER A 12 -12.97 -6.21 1.56
CA SER A 12 -13.69 -6.96 0.53
C SER A 12 -14.72 -7.93 1.13
N VAL A 13 -15.72 -8.35 0.34
CA VAL A 13 -16.73 -9.33 0.80
C VAL A 13 -16.07 -10.68 1.14
N ASP A 14 -15.11 -11.12 0.32
CA ASP A 14 -14.33 -12.34 0.56
C ASP A 14 -13.53 -12.26 1.85
N GLU A 15 -12.98 -11.09 2.19
CA GLU A 15 -12.27 -10.85 3.46
C GLU A 15 -13.24 -10.80 4.64
N LEU A 16 -14.43 -10.20 4.47
CA LEU A 16 -15.50 -10.21 5.47
C LEU A 16 -15.99 -11.63 5.79
N LEU A 17 -16.01 -12.51 4.79
CA LEU A 17 -16.39 -13.91 4.91
C LEU A 17 -15.24 -14.84 5.33
N GLY A 18 -14.03 -14.31 5.50
CA GLY A 18 -12.84 -15.11 5.84
C GLY A 18 -12.41 -16.07 4.72
N LEU A 19 -12.85 -15.82 3.48
CA LEU A 19 -12.49 -16.60 2.28
C LEU A 19 -11.14 -16.17 1.70
N LYS A 20 -10.63 -15.01 2.13
CA LYS A 20 -9.29 -14.51 1.83
C LYS A 20 -8.46 -14.53 3.11
N ASP A 21 -7.31 -15.20 3.08
CA ASP A 21 -6.31 -15.14 4.15
C ASP A 21 -5.71 -13.72 4.23
N SER A 22 -6.43 -12.79 4.86
CA SER A 22 -5.86 -11.53 5.27
C SER A 22 -5.01 -11.81 6.50
N ALA A 23 -3.72 -12.05 6.30
CA ALA A 23 -2.72 -11.95 7.36
C ALA A 23 -2.68 -10.49 7.85
N ALA A 24 -3.71 -10.09 8.60
CA ALA A 24 -3.89 -8.78 9.16
C ALA A 24 -2.93 -8.62 10.33
N LYS A 25 -1.66 -8.31 10.02
CA LYS A 25 -0.74 -7.71 10.98
C LYS A 25 -1.21 -6.27 11.28
N ARG A 26 -2.35 -6.14 11.99
CA ARG A 26 -2.74 -4.93 12.70
C ARG A 26 -1.78 -4.76 13.87
N GLY A 27 -0.74 -3.95 13.71
CA GLY A 27 0.24 -3.74 14.79
C GLY A 27 1.59 -3.17 14.36
N SER A 28 1.63 -2.34 13.33
CA SER A 28 2.72 -1.44 13.00
C SER A 28 2.18 -0.63 11.85
N MET A 29 2.28 0.71 11.90
CA MET A 29 2.12 1.51 10.70
C MET A 29 2.95 0.84 9.59
N PRO A 30 2.35 0.52 8.42
CA PRO A 30 3.02 -0.26 7.38
C PRO A 30 4.38 0.38 7.11
N LYS A 31 5.47 -0.39 7.12
CA LYS A 31 6.83 0.16 6.88
C LYS A 31 6.87 1.01 5.62
N LEU A 32 6.10 0.60 4.61
CA LEU A 32 5.88 1.33 3.37
C LEU A 32 5.27 2.72 3.59
N GLN A 33 4.23 2.85 4.42
CA GLN A 33 3.60 4.13 4.73
C GLN A 33 4.60 5.10 5.38
N ARG A 34 5.39 4.61 6.36
CA ARG A 34 6.45 5.41 6.99
C ARG A 34 7.52 5.84 5.98
N GLN A 35 7.89 4.96 5.07
CA GLN A 35 8.87 5.26 4.03
C GLN A 35 8.35 6.33 3.06
N ILE A 36 7.06 6.29 2.68
CA ILE A 36 6.43 7.31 1.82
C ILE A 36 6.47 8.68 2.51
N GLU A 37 6.12 8.76 3.78
CA GLU A 37 6.15 10.01 4.56
C GLU A 37 7.58 10.56 4.70
N GLN A 38 8.57 9.69 4.91
CA GLN A 38 9.97 10.08 4.95
C GLN A 38 10.45 10.65 3.61
N VAL A 39 10.05 10.03 2.49
CA VAL A 39 10.37 10.53 1.14
C VAL A 39 9.74 11.90 0.90
N ALA A 40 8.50 12.12 1.37
CA ALA A 40 7.81 13.40 1.23
C ALA A 40 8.50 14.56 1.97
N LEU A 41 9.25 14.27 3.05
CA LEU A 41 10.04 15.25 3.79
C LEU A 41 11.42 15.55 3.16
N LEU A 42 11.84 14.80 2.15
CA LEU A 42 13.13 15.02 1.49
C LEU A 42 13.11 16.28 0.60
N PRO A 43 14.27 16.93 0.37
CA PRO A 43 14.43 17.96 -0.64
C PRO A 43 14.01 17.48 -2.05
N LYS A 44 13.49 18.38 -2.88
CA LYS A 44 12.94 18.06 -4.21
C LYS A 44 13.90 17.28 -5.13
N ALA A 45 15.19 17.57 -5.07
CA ALA A 45 16.21 16.83 -5.82
C ALA A 45 16.26 15.34 -5.43
N LYS A 46 16.14 15.02 -4.14
CA LYS A 46 16.14 13.63 -3.64
C LYS A 46 14.81 12.93 -3.93
N GLN A 47 13.68 13.65 -3.88
CA GLN A 47 12.38 13.11 -4.29
C GLN A 47 12.41 12.67 -5.76
N LYS A 48 12.98 13.50 -6.64
CA LYS A 48 13.09 13.21 -8.08
C LYS A 48 13.91 11.95 -8.34
N PHE A 49 15.05 11.81 -7.67
CA PHE A 49 15.90 10.62 -7.77
C PHE A 49 15.16 9.32 -7.37
N VAL A 50 14.41 9.34 -6.26
CA VAL A 50 13.61 8.18 -5.83
C VAL A 50 12.53 7.84 -6.86
N SER A 51 11.87 8.85 -7.43
CA SER A 51 10.86 8.65 -8.48
C SER A 51 11.44 8.02 -9.74
N GLU A 52 12.59 8.50 -10.20
CA GLU A 52 13.28 7.98 -11.38
C GLU A 52 13.73 6.51 -11.16
N MET A 53 14.25 6.19 -9.97
CA MET A 53 14.61 4.82 -9.62
C MET A 53 13.39 3.88 -9.61
N LEU A 54 12.28 4.31 -9.02
CA LEU A 54 11.04 3.51 -8.99
C LEU A 54 10.52 3.23 -10.40
N GLU A 55 10.56 4.23 -11.29
CA GLU A 55 10.18 4.08 -12.70
C GLU A 55 11.02 3.01 -13.39
N THR A 56 12.35 2.99 -13.16
CA THR A 56 13.22 1.97 -13.77
C THR A 56 12.93 0.55 -13.28
N VAL A 57 12.58 0.39 -11.99
CA VAL A 57 12.24 -0.93 -11.43
C VAL A 57 10.90 -1.42 -11.95
N VAL A 58 9.91 -0.53 -12.06
CA VAL A 58 8.60 -0.86 -12.62
C VAL A 58 8.75 -1.31 -14.08
N GLN A 59 9.54 -0.59 -14.87
CA GLN A 59 9.85 -0.96 -16.25
C GLN A 59 10.57 -2.31 -16.35
N GLN A 60 11.52 -2.60 -15.45
CA GLN A 60 12.20 -3.90 -15.40
C GLN A 60 11.27 -5.07 -15.05
N THR A 61 10.25 -4.83 -14.23
CA THR A 61 9.31 -5.88 -13.77
C THR A 61 8.15 -6.10 -14.76
N ALA A 62 7.89 -5.14 -15.64
CA ALA A 62 6.87 -5.22 -16.69
C ALA A 62 7.33 -5.95 -17.97
N HIS A 63 8.57 -6.46 -17.97
CA HIS A 63 9.17 -7.26 -19.04
C HIS A 63 9.22 -8.76 -18.69
#